data_AF-A0A640URI3-F1
#
_entry.id   AF-A0A640URI3-F1
#
_cell.length_a   1.000
_cell.length_b   1.000
_cell.length_c   1.000
_cell.angle_alpha   90.00
_cell.angle_beta   90.00
_cell.angle_gamma   90.00
#
_symmetry.space_group_name_H-M   'P 1'
#
loop_
_entity.id
_entity.type
_entity.pdbx_description
1 polymer ?
#
loop_
_entity_poly.entity_id
_entity_poly.type
_entity_poly.pdbx_seq_one_letter_code
_entity_poly.pdbx_strand_id
1 'polypeptide(L)'
;MHEQRSTHPADTTTPVDPTAPMTRPQQAPFRRTVWRRVLSALAAAGIGVAGFAGPAHGSGVGGATTTSEHSATGSVPPAAAADFPTWGTRWAVHATADTGSPAVGMINKTAPGQDRITADYQVDTGRKVCEGSSCSTFMAHLTGPVSGFLSVVAVDIPQDRLPGVPVQGGGGQPQPQPGGSREEMLQRAATWLTANNGGQVPYSQAKVWKDGYRQDCSGYVSMALGLPTPGTNTVGLATDRGITRPVALGELKPGDLLIDASGDNNTRHVVIFEKWNNDAHSSYTAYEQRGDHGTDHRTLTYGLPGGDAEFKPYRPVKFGD
;
A
#
# COMPACT_ATOMS: atom_id res chain seq x y z
N MET A 1 -77.48 -19.32 19.46
CA MET A 1 -77.57 -18.18 18.54
C MET A 1 -76.29 -18.16 17.71
N HIS A 2 -76.43 -18.45 16.40
CA HIS A 2 -75.54 -18.22 15.24
C HIS A 2 -74.06 -18.65 15.35
N GLU A 3 -73.57 -19.70 14.67
CA GLU A 3 -73.33 -19.89 13.21
C GLU A 3 -72.32 -18.87 12.63
N GLN A 4 -71.33 -19.18 11.78
CA GLN A 4 -71.04 -20.36 10.96
C GLN A 4 -69.59 -20.26 10.42
N ARG A 5 -69.01 -21.43 10.08
CA ARG A 5 -67.83 -21.63 9.20
C ARG A 5 -68.08 -21.04 7.80
N SER A 6 -67.02 -20.71 7.06
CA SER A 6 -66.86 -21.20 5.66
C SER A 6 -65.46 -21.00 5.08
N THR A 7 -65.13 -21.94 4.19
CA THR A 7 -63.89 -22.20 3.45
C THR A 7 -64.02 -21.84 1.96
N HIS A 8 -62.86 -21.63 1.31
CA HIS A 8 -62.55 -21.75 -0.15
C HIS A 8 -62.95 -20.60 -1.11
N PRO A 9 -62.33 -20.48 -2.33
CA PRO A 9 -61.34 -21.36 -3.00
C PRO A 9 -60.10 -20.65 -3.61
N ALA A 10 -59.19 -21.48 -4.14
CA ALA A 10 -58.15 -21.16 -5.10
C ALA A 10 -58.74 -20.96 -6.51
N ASP A 11 -58.08 -20.15 -7.34
CA ASP A 11 -58.36 -20.10 -8.78
C ASP A 11 -57.07 -20.28 -9.59
N THR A 12 -57.19 -21.07 -10.65
CA THR A 12 -56.12 -21.55 -11.54
C THR A 12 -56.28 -20.85 -12.87
N THR A 13 -55.20 -20.31 -13.46
CA THR A 13 -55.18 -20.07 -14.90
C THR A 13 -53.76 -20.16 -15.47
N THR A 14 -53.68 -20.97 -16.52
CA THR A 14 -52.51 -21.42 -17.30
C THR A 14 -52.08 -20.38 -18.38
N PRO A 15 -50.98 -20.62 -19.13
CA PRO A 15 -50.10 -19.58 -19.68
C PRO A 15 -50.47 -19.14 -21.11
N VAL A 16 -49.91 -17.99 -21.53
CA VAL A 16 -49.97 -17.50 -22.91
C VAL A 16 -48.56 -17.08 -23.38
N ASP A 17 -48.14 -17.65 -24.50
CA ASP A 17 -47.04 -17.24 -25.40
C ASP A 17 -47.43 -17.75 -26.81
N PRO A 18 -46.91 -17.28 -27.98
CA PRO A 18 -46.08 -16.12 -28.32
C PRO A 18 -46.63 -15.32 -29.55
N THR A 19 -45.79 -14.42 -30.10
CA THR A 19 -45.76 -13.84 -31.47
C THR A 19 -46.52 -12.55 -31.80
N ALA A 20 -45.79 -11.42 -31.84
CA ALA A 20 -45.87 -10.35 -32.87
C ALA A 20 -44.72 -9.31 -32.68
N PRO A 21 -44.26 -8.61 -33.73
CA PRO A 21 -42.88 -8.11 -33.84
C PRO A 21 -42.63 -6.75 -33.18
N MET A 22 -41.47 -6.62 -32.53
CA MET A 22 -40.95 -5.34 -32.03
C MET A 22 -40.44 -4.47 -33.18
N THR A 23 -41.12 -3.34 -33.38
CA THR A 23 -40.72 -2.22 -34.22
C THR A 23 -39.53 -1.48 -33.59
N ARG A 24 -38.40 -1.41 -34.30
CA ARG A 24 -37.25 -0.54 -33.96
C ARG A 24 -37.67 0.94 -33.97
N PRO A 25 -37.32 1.74 -32.97
CA PRO A 25 -37.23 3.19 -33.13
C PRO A 25 -35.86 3.55 -33.72
N GLN A 26 -35.88 4.29 -34.82
CA GLN A 26 -34.72 4.84 -35.51
C GLN A 26 -34.00 5.89 -34.65
N GLN A 27 -32.67 5.85 -34.69
CA GLN A 27 -31.78 6.88 -34.15
C GLN A 27 -31.97 8.20 -34.92
N ALA A 28 -32.13 9.30 -34.18
CA ALA A 28 -32.04 10.65 -34.72
C ALA A 28 -30.58 11.17 -34.63
N PRO A 29 -30.05 11.88 -35.64
CA PRO A 29 -28.66 12.28 -35.69
C PRO A 29 -28.35 13.53 -34.84
N PHE A 30 -27.26 13.43 -34.08
CA PHE A 30 -26.58 14.53 -33.40
C PHE A 30 -26.17 15.64 -34.38
N ARG A 31 -26.64 16.87 -34.17
CA ARG A 31 -26.00 18.09 -34.70
C ARG A 31 -24.97 18.60 -33.69
N ARG A 32 -23.68 18.41 -33.97
CA ARG A 32 -22.56 19.04 -33.25
C ARG A 32 -22.30 20.42 -33.83
N THR A 33 -22.61 21.47 -33.08
CA THR A 33 -22.20 22.84 -33.40
C THR A 33 -20.76 23.04 -32.95
N VAL A 34 -19.84 23.17 -33.91
CA VAL A 34 -18.43 23.50 -33.70
C VAL A 34 -18.31 25.00 -33.47
N TRP A 35 -17.78 25.42 -32.31
CA TRP A 35 -17.28 26.78 -32.12
C TRP A 35 -15.76 26.79 -32.23
N ARG A 36 -15.27 27.29 -33.36
CA ARG A 36 -13.88 27.75 -33.53
C ARG A 36 -13.75 29.09 -32.83
N ARG A 37 -12.78 29.23 -31.91
CA ARG A 37 -12.23 30.53 -31.54
C ARG A 37 -10.76 30.59 -31.92
N VAL A 38 -10.42 31.68 -32.57
CA VAL A 38 -9.13 32.03 -33.16
C VAL A 38 -8.34 32.91 -32.18
N LEU A 39 -7.05 32.58 -32.07
CA LEU A 39 -5.83 33.32 -31.66
C LEU A 39 -5.91 34.71 -31.01
N SER A 40 -4.99 34.94 -30.06
CA SER A 40 -4.09 36.10 -30.09
C SER A 40 -2.76 35.77 -29.40
N ALA A 41 -1.66 35.99 -30.14
CA ALA A 41 -0.28 35.96 -29.66
C ALA A 41 0.15 37.40 -29.29
N LEU A 42 0.99 37.55 -28.27
CA LEU A 42 1.85 38.72 -28.09
C LEU A 42 3.19 38.26 -27.48
N ALA A 43 4.27 38.68 -28.13
CA ALA A 43 5.67 38.48 -27.78
C ALA A 43 6.30 39.82 -27.34
N ALA A 44 7.34 39.76 -26.50
CA ALA A 44 8.51 40.66 -26.38
C ALA A 44 9.06 40.55 -24.94
N ALA A 45 10.25 39.99 -24.71
CA ALA A 45 11.59 40.55 -24.87
C ALA A 45 12.06 41.38 -23.65
N GLY A 46 13.20 41.00 -23.08
CA GLY A 46 13.87 41.71 -22.00
C GLY A 46 15.21 41.07 -21.63
N ILE A 47 16.25 41.42 -22.39
CA ILE A 47 17.66 41.10 -22.17
C ILE A 47 18.21 41.98 -21.03
N GLY A 48 19.08 41.43 -20.19
CA GLY A 48 19.89 42.21 -19.25
C GLY A 48 21.16 41.44 -18.86
N VAL A 49 22.26 41.71 -19.56
CA VAL A 49 23.63 41.37 -19.17
C VAL A 49 24.37 42.67 -18.94
N ALA A 50 25.06 42.81 -17.80
CA ALA A 50 26.30 43.57 -17.65
C ALA A 50 26.91 43.27 -16.27
N GLY A 51 28.13 42.73 -16.27
CA GLY A 51 28.98 42.66 -15.10
C GLY A 51 29.86 43.91 -14.97
N PHE A 52 30.54 44.06 -13.83
CA PHE A 52 31.81 44.78 -13.72
C PHE A 52 32.59 44.24 -12.53
N ALA A 53 33.92 44.16 -12.71
CA ALA A 53 34.89 43.58 -11.81
C ALA A 53 35.77 44.66 -11.14
N GLY A 54 36.22 44.36 -9.91
CA GLY A 54 37.51 44.76 -9.30
C GLY A 54 37.55 46.03 -8.44
N PRO A 55 38.60 46.26 -7.61
CA PRO A 55 39.66 45.36 -7.11
C PRO A 55 39.86 45.40 -5.56
N ALA A 56 40.90 44.69 -5.10
CA ALA A 56 41.29 44.35 -3.74
C ALA A 56 41.87 45.48 -2.86
N HIS A 57 41.86 45.28 -1.53
CA HIS A 57 43.04 45.26 -0.61
C HIS A 57 42.61 45.28 0.87
N GLY A 58 43.24 44.45 1.71
CA GLY A 58 43.14 44.57 3.17
C GLY A 58 43.42 43.29 3.96
N SER A 59 44.70 43.01 4.21
CA SER A 59 45.19 41.89 5.02
C SER A 59 44.81 42.03 6.51
N GLY A 60 44.46 40.91 7.15
CA GLY A 60 44.31 40.79 8.60
C GLY A 60 44.21 39.32 9.02
N VAL A 61 45.14 38.89 9.87
CA VAL A 61 45.52 37.50 10.19
C VAL A 61 44.55 36.80 11.16
N GLY A 62 44.31 35.50 10.94
CA GLY A 62 44.13 34.53 12.04
C GLY A 62 42.93 33.58 11.95
N GLY A 63 43.19 32.26 11.88
CA GLY A 63 42.22 31.24 12.27
C GLY A 63 42.06 30.10 11.25
N ALA A 64 42.72 28.98 11.53
CA ALA A 64 42.74 27.77 10.71
C ALA A 64 41.39 27.04 10.69
N THR A 65 40.91 26.63 9.51
CA THR A 65 40.33 25.30 9.29
C THR A 65 40.35 24.97 7.80
N THR A 66 41.00 23.86 7.46
CA THR A 66 41.14 23.31 6.11
C THR A 66 39.86 22.60 5.70
N THR A 67 39.20 23.05 4.64
CA THR A 67 38.24 22.24 3.87
C THR A 67 38.91 21.81 2.58
N SER A 68 39.33 20.55 2.53
CA SER A 68 39.66 19.85 1.29
C SER A 68 38.44 19.05 0.85
N GLU A 69 37.91 19.39 -0.33
CA GLU A 69 36.98 18.54 -1.06
C GLU A 69 37.66 17.20 -1.39
N HIS A 70 36.97 16.11 -1.12
CA HIS A 70 37.22 14.82 -1.76
C HIS A 70 35.87 14.25 -2.19
N SER A 71 35.74 14.06 -3.51
CA SER A 71 34.75 13.16 -4.10
C SER A 71 34.92 11.77 -3.48
N ALA A 72 33.85 11.22 -2.91
CA ALA A 72 33.79 9.80 -2.57
C ALA A 72 32.35 9.31 -2.76
N THR A 73 32.24 8.31 -3.64
CA THR A 73 31.14 7.36 -3.78
C THR A 73 30.48 7.04 -2.42
N GLY A 74 29.17 7.23 -2.33
CA GLY A 74 28.39 6.98 -1.11
C GLY A 74 28.42 5.51 -0.69
N SER A 75 29.40 5.14 0.13
CA SER A 75 29.36 3.98 1.00
C SER A 75 28.60 4.36 2.27
N VAL A 76 27.47 3.71 2.52
CA VAL A 76 26.67 3.84 3.74
C VAL A 76 27.55 3.47 4.95
N PRO A 77 27.64 4.31 6.02
CA PRO A 77 28.37 3.95 7.23
C PRO A 77 27.66 2.79 7.95
N PRO A 78 28.39 1.86 8.58
CA PRO A 78 27.76 0.80 9.37
C PRO A 78 26.96 1.41 10.52
N ALA A 79 25.76 0.91 10.76
CA ALA A 79 24.96 1.29 11.92
C ALA A 79 25.78 1.05 13.20
N ALA A 80 25.88 2.07 14.05
CA ALA A 80 26.62 1.97 15.30
C ALA A 80 25.99 0.89 16.19
N ALA A 81 26.75 -0.15 16.51
CA ALA A 81 26.30 -1.20 17.41
C ALA A 81 26.14 -0.64 18.83
N ALA A 82 25.04 -1.02 19.50
CA ALA A 82 24.69 -0.57 20.83
C ALA A 82 24.76 -1.72 21.84
N ASP A 83 25.16 -1.40 23.06
CA ASP A 83 25.45 -2.40 24.08
C ASP A 83 24.37 -2.44 25.19
N PHE A 84 23.82 -3.63 25.46
CA PHE A 84 22.70 -3.81 26.38
C PHE A 84 22.97 -4.87 27.46
N PRO A 85 22.50 -4.67 28.70
CA PRO A 85 22.46 -5.73 29.71
C PRO A 85 21.42 -6.80 29.37
N THR A 86 21.64 -8.05 29.76
CA THR A 86 20.65 -9.14 29.65
C THR A 86 20.14 -9.57 31.02
N TRP A 87 18.90 -10.09 31.11
CA TRP A 87 18.37 -10.70 32.35
C TRP A 87 18.20 -12.21 32.20
N GLY A 88 18.12 -12.90 33.34
CA GLY A 88 17.97 -14.36 33.37
C GLY A 88 19.26 -15.12 33.02
N THR A 89 19.14 -16.43 32.92
CA THR A 89 20.25 -17.35 32.62
C THR A 89 19.87 -18.24 31.44
N ARG A 90 20.82 -18.55 30.55
CA ARG A 90 20.69 -19.55 29.46
C ARG A 90 19.83 -19.15 28.27
N TRP A 91 20.12 -18.01 27.67
CA TRP A 91 19.47 -17.62 26.41
C TRP A 91 20.20 -18.20 25.20
N ALA A 92 19.47 -18.94 24.35
CA ALA A 92 20.01 -19.45 23.10
C ALA A 92 20.17 -18.31 22.09
N VAL A 93 21.36 -18.21 21.49
CA VAL A 93 21.61 -17.35 20.34
C VAL A 93 21.42 -18.21 19.10
N HIS A 94 20.56 -17.77 18.20
CA HIS A 94 20.09 -18.50 17.03
C HIS A 94 20.89 -18.12 15.77
N ALA A 95 21.03 -19.06 14.83
CA ALA A 95 21.73 -18.81 13.57
C ALA A 95 21.05 -17.74 12.71
N THR A 96 19.72 -17.63 12.79
CA THR A 96 18.90 -16.67 12.05
C THR A 96 17.86 -16.02 12.96
N ALA A 97 17.15 -15.00 12.46
CA ALA A 97 16.00 -14.39 13.13
C ALA A 97 14.76 -15.32 13.24
N ASP A 98 14.93 -16.63 13.06
CA ASP A 98 13.92 -17.65 13.37
C ASP A 98 14.30 -18.34 14.69
N THR A 99 13.40 -18.31 15.67
CA THR A 99 13.56 -19.01 16.95
C THR A 99 13.60 -20.53 16.80
N GLY A 100 13.12 -21.08 15.69
CA GLY A 100 13.28 -22.49 15.32
C GLY A 100 14.64 -22.82 14.69
N SER A 101 15.49 -21.83 14.41
CA SER A 101 16.81 -22.06 13.82
C SER A 101 17.81 -22.62 14.83
N PRO A 102 18.85 -23.34 14.35
CA PRO A 102 19.87 -23.93 15.23
C PRO A 102 20.50 -22.90 16.16
N ALA A 103 20.73 -23.28 17.42
CA ALA A 103 21.49 -22.47 18.35
C ALA A 103 22.97 -22.44 17.94
N VAL A 104 23.53 -21.25 17.77
CA VAL A 104 24.95 -20.97 17.46
C VAL A 104 25.76 -20.60 18.70
N GLY A 105 25.08 -20.35 19.82
CA GLY A 105 25.71 -20.19 21.12
C GLY A 105 24.69 -19.89 22.21
N MET A 106 25.18 -19.46 23.37
CA MET A 106 24.34 -19.19 24.53
C MET A 106 24.90 -17.99 25.31
N ILE A 107 24.01 -17.11 25.78
CA ILE A 107 24.34 -16.12 26.80
C ILE A 107 24.06 -16.75 28.16
N ASN A 108 25.12 -16.90 28.98
CA ASN A 108 25.06 -17.68 30.21
C ASN A 108 25.97 -17.10 31.30
N LYS A 109 25.44 -16.19 32.11
CA LYS A 109 25.93 -15.93 33.47
C LYS A 109 24.81 -15.78 34.48
N THR A 110 25.18 -16.05 35.72
CA THR A 110 24.35 -16.41 36.87
C THR A 110 23.47 -15.29 37.44
N ALA A 111 23.56 -14.05 36.96
CA ALA A 111 22.76 -12.92 37.46
C ALA A 111 22.42 -11.89 36.36
N PRO A 112 21.22 -11.26 36.40
CA PRO A 112 20.85 -10.16 35.50
C PRO A 112 21.89 -9.04 35.47
N GLY A 113 22.13 -8.48 34.28
CA GLY A 113 23.03 -7.36 34.06
C GLY A 113 24.53 -7.69 34.05
N GLN A 114 24.92 -8.95 34.32
CA GLN A 114 26.34 -9.36 34.27
C GLN A 114 26.87 -9.62 32.86
N ASP A 115 26.00 -10.02 31.94
CA ASP A 115 26.34 -10.14 30.53
C ASP A 115 25.85 -8.90 29.79
N ARG A 116 26.71 -8.39 28.91
CA ARG A 116 26.38 -7.36 27.95
C ARG A 116 26.46 -7.95 26.56
N ILE A 117 25.44 -7.66 25.77
CA ILE A 117 25.42 -7.96 24.36
C ILE A 117 25.66 -6.69 23.56
N THR A 118 26.27 -6.82 22.40
CA THR A 118 26.39 -5.74 21.41
C THR A 118 25.48 -6.11 20.25
N ALA A 119 24.58 -5.21 19.87
CA ALA A 119 23.64 -5.42 18.78
C ALA A 119 23.70 -4.26 17.78
N ASP A 120 23.72 -4.58 16.49
CA ASP A 120 23.82 -3.61 15.38
C ASP A 120 22.49 -3.38 14.67
N TYR A 121 21.61 -4.38 14.63
CA TYR A 121 20.23 -4.24 14.19
C TYR A 121 19.29 -5.22 14.89
N GLN A 122 17.99 -5.02 14.72
CA GLN A 122 16.96 -5.96 15.16
C GLN A 122 15.92 -6.21 14.07
N VAL A 123 15.22 -7.33 14.15
CA VAL A 123 14.21 -7.77 13.15
C VAL A 123 12.91 -8.02 13.87
N ASP A 124 11.81 -7.43 13.39
CA ASP A 124 10.47 -7.83 13.83
C ASP A 124 10.08 -9.13 13.11
N THR A 125 9.99 -10.22 13.86
CA THR A 125 9.66 -11.53 13.29
C THR A 125 8.15 -11.76 13.19
N GLY A 126 7.34 -10.89 13.81
CA GLY A 126 5.91 -11.12 14.02
C GLY A 126 5.59 -12.32 14.93
N ARG A 127 6.59 -13.08 15.39
CA ARG A 127 6.44 -14.24 16.27
C ARG A 127 6.71 -13.83 17.70
N LYS A 128 5.68 -13.88 18.53
CA LYS A 128 5.77 -13.48 19.93
C LYS A 128 6.51 -14.53 20.76
N VAL A 129 7.62 -14.12 21.37
CA VAL A 129 8.37 -14.87 22.37
C VAL A 129 8.12 -14.24 23.74
N CYS A 130 7.82 -15.03 24.76
CA CYS A 130 7.53 -14.54 26.10
C CYS A 130 8.37 -15.26 27.15
N GLU A 131 8.74 -14.53 28.20
CA GLU A 131 9.37 -15.06 29.41
C GLU A 131 8.74 -14.34 30.62
N GLY A 132 8.07 -15.12 31.48
CA GLY A 132 7.21 -14.57 32.53
C GLY A 132 6.11 -13.68 31.93
N SER A 133 6.05 -12.42 32.37
CA SER A 133 5.09 -11.41 31.89
C SER A 133 5.61 -10.59 30.70
N SER A 134 6.87 -10.74 30.34
CA SER A 134 7.51 -9.96 29.27
C SER A 134 7.40 -10.71 27.95
N CYS A 135 7.07 -10.01 26.88
CA CYS A 135 6.99 -10.58 25.54
C CYS A 135 7.63 -9.63 24.52
N SER A 136 8.18 -10.18 23.45
CA SER A 136 8.68 -9.42 22.29
C SER A 136 8.48 -10.22 21.00
N THR A 137 8.30 -9.52 19.88
CA THR A 137 8.37 -10.09 18.52
C THR A 137 9.73 -9.85 17.85
N PHE A 138 10.60 -9.08 18.51
CA PHE A 138 11.88 -8.67 17.96
C PHE A 138 13.00 -9.66 18.30
N MET A 139 13.85 -9.91 17.32
CA MET A 139 15.14 -10.57 17.50
C MET A 139 16.26 -9.59 17.18
N ALA A 140 17.17 -9.39 18.12
CA ALA A 140 18.36 -8.57 17.95
C ALA A 140 19.46 -9.40 17.28
N HIS A 141 20.09 -8.85 16.25
CA HIS A 141 21.33 -9.39 15.72
C HIS A 141 22.47 -8.95 16.64
N LEU A 142 23.18 -9.93 17.17
CA LEU A 142 24.31 -9.76 18.06
C LEU A 142 25.60 -9.76 17.26
N THR A 143 26.45 -8.79 17.56
CA THR A 143 27.85 -8.74 17.11
C THR A 143 28.82 -9.20 18.19
N GLY A 144 28.36 -9.34 19.44
CA GLY A 144 29.11 -9.92 20.55
C GLY A 144 28.25 -10.15 21.79
N PRO A 145 28.67 -11.03 22.73
CA PRO A 145 29.89 -11.86 22.69
C PRO A 145 29.75 -13.10 21.80
N VAL A 146 28.53 -13.45 21.41
CA VAL A 146 28.22 -14.51 20.43
C VAL A 146 27.49 -13.83 19.27
N SER A 147 27.91 -14.08 18.04
CA SER A 147 27.21 -13.56 16.88
C SER A 147 26.04 -14.46 16.49
N GLY A 148 24.90 -13.86 16.16
CA GLY A 148 23.65 -14.55 15.84
C GLY A 148 22.46 -13.73 16.33
N PHE A 149 21.30 -14.36 16.51
CA PHE A 149 20.07 -13.67 16.86
C PHE A 149 19.58 -14.05 18.25
N LEU A 150 19.21 -13.05 19.04
CA LEU A 150 18.68 -13.22 20.38
C LEU A 150 17.34 -12.52 20.51
N SER A 151 16.35 -13.16 21.12
CA SER A 151 15.07 -12.51 21.40
C SER A 151 15.30 -11.29 22.30
N VAL A 152 14.66 -10.15 21.97
CA VAL A 152 14.76 -8.93 22.79
C VAL A 152 14.20 -9.14 24.19
N VAL A 153 13.31 -10.13 24.38
CA VAL A 153 12.84 -10.52 25.72
C VAL A 153 13.98 -10.95 26.63
N ALA A 154 15.15 -11.35 26.12
CA ALA A 154 16.33 -11.68 26.93
C ALA A 154 17.11 -10.46 27.44
N VAL A 155 16.79 -9.28 26.91
CA VAL A 155 17.51 -8.03 27.14
C VAL A 155 16.82 -7.24 28.24
N ASP A 156 17.59 -6.72 29.21
CA ASP A 156 17.07 -6.05 30.39
C ASP A 156 16.73 -4.59 30.06
N ILE A 157 15.65 -4.46 29.30
CA ILE A 157 15.06 -3.19 28.90
C ILE A 157 13.56 -3.20 29.21
N PRO A 158 12.97 -2.04 29.51
CA PRO A 158 11.54 -1.94 29.81
C PRO A 158 10.63 -2.02 28.57
N GLN A 159 11.21 -2.12 27.37
CA GLN A 159 10.52 -2.01 26.09
C GLN A 159 10.59 -3.36 25.35
N ASP A 160 9.65 -3.60 24.43
CA ASP A 160 9.60 -4.79 23.59
C ASP A 160 10.61 -4.76 22.41
N ARG A 161 11.37 -3.68 22.28
CA ARG A 161 12.39 -3.43 21.23
C ARG A 161 13.62 -2.74 21.82
N LEU A 162 14.81 -2.94 21.24
CA LEU A 162 16.03 -2.27 21.66
C LEU A 162 16.04 -0.77 21.29
N PRO A 163 16.18 0.14 22.27
CA PRO A 163 16.34 1.57 22.00
C PRO A 163 17.65 1.86 21.26
N GLY A 164 17.60 2.66 20.19
CA GLY A 164 18.80 3.11 19.48
C GLY A 164 19.43 2.07 18.53
N VAL A 165 18.93 0.83 18.50
CA VAL A 165 19.30 -0.18 17.50
C VAL A 165 18.33 -0.09 16.33
N PRO A 166 18.80 0.11 15.10
CA PRO A 166 17.92 0.17 13.94
C PRO A 166 17.21 -1.17 13.76
N VAL A 167 15.92 -1.11 13.42
CA VAL A 167 15.22 -2.30 12.97
C VAL A 167 15.55 -2.49 11.49
N GLN A 168 16.33 -3.52 11.17
CA GLN A 168 16.64 -3.87 9.79
C GLN A 168 15.45 -4.63 9.20
N GLY A 169 14.91 -4.09 8.11
CA GLY A 169 13.61 -4.51 7.60
C GLY A 169 12.42 -3.84 8.32
N GLY A 170 12.64 -2.81 9.17
CA GLY A 170 11.56 -2.13 9.90
C GLY A 170 11.88 -0.70 10.39
N GLY A 171 12.35 0.21 9.54
CA GLY A 171 12.59 1.60 9.92
C GLY A 171 11.38 2.53 9.77
N GLY A 172 10.68 2.85 10.88
CA GLY A 172 10.29 4.24 11.21
C GLY A 172 9.29 5.02 10.33
N GLN A 173 8.34 4.37 9.68
CA GLN A 173 7.01 4.94 9.43
C GLN A 173 6.02 4.14 10.31
N PRO A 174 4.87 4.69 10.77
CA PRO A 174 3.87 3.90 11.49
C PRO A 174 3.63 2.61 10.70
N GLN A 175 4.08 1.46 11.23
CA GLN A 175 3.99 0.21 10.51
C GLN A 175 2.50 -0.11 10.40
N PRO A 176 1.94 -0.08 9.19
CA PRO A 176 0.55 -0.47 9.00
C PRO A 176 0.44 -1.92 9.43
N GLN A 177 -0.65 -2.28 10.13
CA GLN A 177 -0.94 -3.68 10.48
C GLN A 177 -0.61 -4.62 9.31
N PRO A 178 -0.08 -5.84 9.55
CA PRO A 178 0.27 -6.82 8.51
C PRO A 178 -0.81 -6.84 7.44
N GLY A 179 -0.54 -6.24 6.28
CA GLY A 179 -1.67 -5.61 5.59
C GLY A 179 -1.41 -4.32 4.85
N GLY A 180 -0.55 -3.42 5.35
CA GLY A 180 -0.76 -2.03 5.00
C GLY A 180 0.35 -1.19 4.46
N SER A 181 1.48 -1.74 4.04
CA SER A 181 2.37 -1.04 3.10
C SER A 181 1.81 -1.05 1.67
N ARG A 182 2.30 -0.12 0.83
CA ARG A 182 1.92 -0.04 -0.60
C ARG A 182 2.37 -1.28 -1.35
N GLU A 183 3.57 -1.74 -1.03
CA GLU A 183 4.21 -2.90 -1.61
C GLU A 183 3.40 -4.17 -1.33
N GLU A 184 2.96 -4.39 -0.09
CA GLU A 184 2.09 -5.51 0.26
C GLU A 184 0.75 -5.46 -0.47
N MET A 185 0.14 -4.26 -0.60
CA MET A 185 -1.10 -4.11 -1.36
C MET A 185 -0.93 -4.51 -2.83
N LEU A 186 0.14 -4.04 -3.47
CA LEU A 186 0.43 -4.39 -4.88
C LEU A 186 0.78 -5.86 -5.05
N GLN A 187 1.50 -6.47 -4.10
CA GLN A 187 1.73 -7.91 -4.07
C GLN A 187 0.41 -8.69 -3.98
N ARG A 188 -0.51 -8.29 -3.08
CA ARG A 188 -1.85 -8.89 -3.00
C ARG A 188 -2.63 -8.72 -4.30
N ALA A 189 -2.61 -7.52 -4.88
CA ALA A 189 -3.25 -7.23 -6.16
C ALA A 189 -2.75 -8.20 -7.25
N ALA A 190 -1.43 -8.40 -7.35
CA ALA A 190 -0.83 -9.29 -8.33
C ALA A 190 -1.23 -10.76 -8.14
N THR A 191 -1.54 -11.23 -6.92
CA THR A 191 -1.88 -12.65 -6.69
C THR A 191 -3.08 -13.14 -7.51
N TRP A 192 -4.09 -12.30 -7.71
CA TRP A 192 -5.28 -12.66 -8.46
C TRP A 192 -5.03 -12.79 -9.97
N LEU A 193 -3.90 -12.31 -10.50
CA LEU A 193 -3.53 -12.54 -11.91
C LEU A 193 -3.31 -14.01 -12.24
N THR A 194 -2.95 -14.84 -11.24
CA THR A 194 -2.59 -16.26 -11.44
C THR A 194 -3.31 -17.21 -10.47
N ALA A 195 -4.23 -16.72 -9.64
CA ALA A 195 -4.85 -17.51 -8.57
C ALA A 195 -5.84 -18.60 -9.04
N ASN A 196 -6.22 -18.59 -10.32
CA ASN A 196 -7.13 -19.53 -10.95
C ASN A 196 -6.35 -20.54 -11.81
N ASN A 197 -5.70 -21.51 -11.16
CA ASN A 197 -4.88 -22.54 -11.82
C ASN A 197 -3.81 -21.96 -12.77
N GLY A 198 -3.14 -20.89 -12.34
CA GLY A 198 -2.17 -20.15 -13.15
C GLY A 198 -2.77 -19.04 -14.01
N GLY A 199 -4.10 -18.94 -14.10
CA GLY A 199 -4.82 -17.86 -14.76
C GLY A 199 -5.45 -16.84 -13.82
N GLN A 200 -6.05 -15.81 -14.40
CA GLN A 200 -6.67 -14.68 -13.71
C GLN A 200 -7.96 -15.10 -12.96
N VAL A 201 -8.25 -14.45 -11.83
CA VAL A 201 -9.54 -14.63 -11.14
C VAL A 201 -10.65 -14.05 -12.03
N PRO A 202 -11.68 -14.85 -12.38
CA PRO A 202 -12.76 -14.39 -13.26
C PRO A 202 -13.62 -13.34 -12.57
N TYR A 203 -14.17 -12.40 -13.35
CA TYR A 203 -15.08 -11.38 -12.83
C TYR A 203 -16.46 -11.96 -12.52
N SER A 204 -17.01 -11.58 -11.37
CA SER A 204 -18.42 -11.84 -11.06
C SER A 204 -18.90 -10.92 -9.93
N GLN A 205 -20.03 -10.23 -10.16
CA GLN A 205 -20.71 -9.49 -9.10
C GLN A 205 -21.49 -10.39 -8.13
N ALA A 206 -21.68 -11.67 -8.45
CA ALA A 206 -22.52 -12.59 -7.67
C ALA A 206 -21.70 -13.61 -6.86
N LYS A 207 -20.40 -13.72 -7.09
CA LYS A 207 -19.55 -14.78 -6.52
C LYS A 207 -18.48 -14.21 -5.60
N VAL A 208 -18.10 -15.05 -4.64
CA VAL A 208 -17.01 -14.84 -3.69
C VAL A 208 -15.90 -15.82 -4.03
N TRP A 209 -14.67 -15.32 -4.07
CA TRP A 209 -13.49 -16.15 -4.31
C TRP A 209 -13.10 -16.95 -3.06
N LYS A 210 -12.24 -17.96 -3.23
CA LYS A 210 -11.83 -18.87 -2.15
C LYS A 210 -11.13 -18.20 -0.95
N ASP A 211 -10.69 -16.95 -1.10
CA ASP A 211 -10.11 -16.12 -0.06
C ASP A 211 -11.15 -15.24 0.69
N GLY A 212 -12.44 -15.38 0.35
CA GLY A 212 -13.55 -14.71 1.02
C GLY A 212 -13.94 -13.35 0.46
N TYR A 213 -13.27 -12.84 -0.58
CA TYR A 213 -13.60 -11.54 -1.19
C TYR A 213 -14.48 -11.68 -2.43
N ARG A 214 -15.30 -10.66 -2.72
CA ARG A 214 -16.13 -10.63 -3.93
C ARG A 214 -15.27 -10.50 -5.19
N GLN A 215 -15.67 -11.16 -6.27
CA GLN A 215 -14.96 -11.14 -7.56
C GLN A 215 -15.28 -9.93 -8.44
N ASP A 216 -15.74 -8.84 -7.83
CA ASP A 216 -16.03 -7.55 -8.49
C ASP A 216 -14.88 -6.54 -8.28
N CYS A 217 -14.95 -5.38 -8.93
CA CYS A 217 -13.92 -4.34 -8.89
C CYS A 217 -13.57 -3.91 -7.45
N SER A 218 -14.59 -3.63 -6.64
CA SER A 218 -14.43 -3.19 -5.25
C SER A 218 -14.04 -4.29 -4.28
N GLY A 219 -14.46 -5.53 -4.54
CA GLY A 219 -14.06 -6.72 -3.79
C GLY A 219 -12.59 -7.04 -4.00
N TYR A 220 -12.10 -6.93 -5.23
CA TYR A 220 -10.68 -7.05 -5.55
C TYR A 220 -9.83 -5.98 -4.85
N VAL A 221 -10.25 -4.71 -4.88
CA VAL A 221 -9.53 -3.64 -4.18
C VAL A 221 -9.59 -3.82 -2.67
N SER A 222 -10.71 -4.28 -2.13
CA SER A 222 -10.82 -4.65 -0.71
C SER A 222 -9.86 -5.77 -0.33
N MET A 223 -9.67 -6.76 -1.21
CA MET A 223 -8.69 -7.84 -1.04
C MET A 223 -7.25 -7.30 -1.06
N ALA A 224 -6.91 -6.46 -2.05
CA ALA A 224 -5.58 -5.85 -2.14
C ALA A 224 -5.26 -5.02 -0.88
N LEU A 225 -6.25 -4.26 -0.39
CA LEU A 225 -6.17 -3.49 0.84
C LEU A 225 -6.19 -4.35 2.12
N GLY A 226 -6.49 -5.65 2.05
CA GLY A 226 -6.62 -6.52 3.23
C GLY A 226 -7.73 -6.07 4.19
N LEU A 227 -8.85 -5.57 3.67
CA LEU A 227 -10.02 -5.21 4.48
C LEU A 227 -10.73 -6.46 5.00
N PRO A 228 -11.50 -6.40 6.11
CA PRO A 228 -12.30 -7.55 6.53
C PRO A 228 -13.20 -8.09 5.40
N THR A 229 -13.22 -9.41 5.23
CA THR A 229 -14.08 -10.07 4.23
C THR A 229 -15.55 -9.83 4.55
N PRO A 230 -16.43 -9.62 3.54
CA PRO A 230 -16.17 -9.75 2.10
C PRO A 230 -15.66 -8.47 1.41
N GLY A 231 -15.25 -7.46 2.17
CA GLY A 231 -14.85 -6.15 1.68
C GLY A 231 -16.02 -5.16 1.52
N THR A 232 -15.69 -3.89 1.28
CA THR A 232 -16.69 -2.83 1.03
C THR A 232 -16.95 -2.65 -0.46
N ASN A 233 -17.97 -1.87 -0.84
CA ASN A 233 -18.29 -1.57 -2.24
C ASN A 233 -17.56 -0.30 -2.73
N THR A 234 -17.68 0.02 -4.02
CA THR A 234 -17.02 1.19 -4.64
C THR A 234 -17.38 2.51 -3.96
N VAL A 235 -18.64 2.67 -3.53
CA VAL A 235 -19.08 3.87 -2.80
C VAL A 235 -18.41 3.93 -1.43
N GLY A 236 -18.37 2.82 -0.69
CA GLY A 236 -17.71 2.73 0.60
C GLY A 236 -16.21 3.04 0.49
N LEU A 237 -15.52 2.55 -0.55
CA LEU A 237 -14.13 2.92 -0.83
C LEU A 237 -13.98 4.44 -1.05
N ALA A 238 -14.96 5.09 -1.70
CA ALA A 238 -14.91 6.53 -2.01
C ALA A 238 -15.38 7.44 -0.86
N THR A 239 -16.21 6.96 0.06
CA THR A 239 -16.87 7.78 1.10
C THR A 239 -16.37 7.51 2.51
N ASP A 240 -15.90 6.30 2.82
CA ASP A 240 -15.37 5.98 4.15
C ASP A 240 -13.96 6.55 4.31
N ARG A 241 -13.86 7.60 5.13
CA ARG A 241 -12.60 8.29 5.43
C ARG A 241 -11.68 7.50 6.36
N GLY A 242 -12.17 6.43 6.99
CA GLY A 242 -11.34 5.43 7.66
C GLY A 242 -10.66 4.45 6.71
N ILE A 243 -11.04 4.46 5.42
CA ILE A 243 -10.44 3.60 4.39
C ILE A 243 -9.61 4.44 3.41
N THR A 244 -10.18 5.52 2.86
CA THR A 244 -9.48 6.37 1.88
C THR A 244 -9.71 7.86 2.09
N ARG A 245 -8.77 8.67 1.61
CA ARG A 245 -8.86 10.13 1.52
C ARG A 245 -8.66 10.60 0.08
N PRO A 246 -9.32 11.68 -0.37
CA PRO A 246 -9.02 12.27 -1.69
C PRO A 246 -7.55 12.73 -1.79
N VAL A 247 -7.00 12.69 -3.00
CA VAL A 247 -5.65 13.18 -3.32
C VAL A 247 -5.65 13.87 -4.68
N ALA A 248 -4.69 14.77 -4.93
CA ALA A 248 -4.56 15.39 -6.24
C ALA A 248 -4.06 14.36 -7.27
N LEU A 249 -4.50 14.47 -8.52
CA LEU A 249 -4.09 13.54 -9.59
C LEU A 249 -2.57 13.53 -9.80
N GLY A 250 -1.92 14.69 -9.71
CA GLY A 250 -0.47 14.81 -9.83
C GLY A 250 0.32 14.23 -8.65
N GLU A 251 -0.35 13.88 -7.55
CA GLU A 251 0.26 13.32 -6.34
C GLU A 251 0.08 11.80 -6.25
N LEU A 252 -0.45 11.15 -7.29
CA LEU A 252 -0.64 9.70 -7.34
C LEU A 252 0.66 8.96 -7.03
N LYS A 253 0.55 7.99 -6.13
CA LYS A 253 1.61 7.07 -5.72
C LYS A 253 1.16 5.61 -5.91
N PRO A 254 2.09 4.66 -6.08
CA PRO A 254 1.76 3.23 -6.16
C PRO A 254 0.84 2.78 -5.02
N GLY A 255 -0.28 2.12 -5.33
CA GLY A 255 -1.32 1.73 -4.36
C GLY A 255 -2.44 2.74 -4.15
N ASP A 256 -2.35 3.95 -4.70
CA ASP A 256 -3.48 4.87 -4.73
C ASP A 256 -4.59 4.33 -5.67
N LEU A 257 -5.83 4.75 -5.43
CA LEU A 257 -7.01 4.30 -6.14
C LEU A 257 -7.51 5.39 -7.08
N LEU A 258 -8.02 4.99 -8.25
CA LEU A 258 -8.89 5.85 -9.04
C LEU A 258 -10.29 5.25 -9.00
N ILE A 259 -11.26 6.01 -8.49
CA ILE A 259 -12.60 5.54 -8.19
C ILE A 259 -13.64 6.36 -8.96
N ASP A 260 -14.45 5.69 -9.77
CA ASP A 260 -15.75 6.21 -10.19
C ASP A 260 -16.85 5.63 -9.29
N ALA A 261 -17.38 6.48 -8.41
CA ALA A 261 -18.46 6.14 -7.50
C ALA A 261 -19.86 6.52 -8.03
N SER A 262 -19.95 7.09 -9.22
CA SER A 262 -21.21 7.58 -9.81
C SER A 262 -22.01 6.45 -10.47
N GLY A 263 -23.34 6.59 -10.47
CA GLY A 263 -24.24 5.62 -11.10
C GLY A 263 -24.54 4.40 -10.23
N ASP A 264 -24.61 3.22 -10.84
CA ASP A 264 -25.04 1.96 -10.21
C ASP A 264 -23.92 0.90 -10.14
N ASN A 265 -24.26 -0.33 -9.76
CA ASN A 265 -23.30 -1.43 -9.63
C ASN A 265 -22.67 -1.89 -10.96
N ASN A 266 -23.21 -1.47 -12.11
CA ASN A 266 -22.68 -1.80 -13.43
C ASN A 266 -21.84 -0.66 -14.04
N THR A 267 -22.02 0.58 -13.56
CA THR A 267 -21.27 1.74 -14.07
C THR A 267 -20.10 2.11 -13.17
N ARG A 268 -20.21 1.88 -11.85
CA ARG A 268 -19.14 2.20 -10.90
C ARG A 268 -17.93 1.29 -11.10
N HIS A 269 -16.75 1.87 -10.93
CA HIS A 269 -15.51 1.10 -11.07
C HIS A 269 -14.38 1.66 -10.21
N VAL A 270 -13.38 0.82 -9.95
CA VAL A 270 -12.18 1.20 -9.22
C VAL A 270 -10.96 0.44 -9.74
N VAL A 271 -9.83 1.14 -9.81
CA VAL A 271 -8.52 0.58 -10.20
C VAL A 271 -7.44 0.97 -9.19
N ILE A 272 -6.37 0.18 -9.12
CA ILE A 272 -5.20 0.41 -8.28
C ILE A 272 -4.07 0.94 -9.16
N PHE A 273 -3.67 2.19 -8.94
CA PHE A 273 -2.53 2.79 -9.62
C PHE A 273 -1.23 2.10 -9.21
N GLU A 274 -0.40 1.68 -10.16
CA GLU A 274 0.94 1.14 -9.89
C GLU A 274 2.02 2.18 -10.21
N LYS A 275 2.04 2.70 -11.43
CA LYS A 275 3.08 3.64 -11.87
C LYS A 275 2.65 4.47 -13.07
N TRP A 276 3.25 5.65 -13.22
CA TRP A 276 3.20 6.42 -14.46
C TRP A 276 4.01 5.74 -15.56
N ASN A 277 3.52 5.82 -16.80
CA ASN A 277 4.21 5.24 -17.95
C ASN A 277 5.18 6.22 -18.63
N ASN A 278 5.09 7.51 -18.32
CA ASN A 278 5.96 8.56 -18.84
C ASN A 278 5.94 9.79 -17.92
N ASP A 279 6.95 10.65 -18.06
CA ASP A 279 7.12 11.88 -17.24
C ASP A 279 6.00 12.91 -17.46
N ALA A 280 5.30 12.85 -18.60
CA ALA A 280 4.16 13.71 -18.89
C ALA A 280 2.87 13.26 -18.17
N HIS A 281 2.92 12.13 -17.43
CA HIS A 281 1.77 11.54 -16.73
C HIS A 281 0.55 11.34 -17.65
N SER A 282 0.77 10.98 -18.93
CA SER A 282 -0.29 10.88 -19.93
C SER A 282 -0.99 9.51 -19.94
N SER A 283 -0.43 8.51 -19.27
CA SER A 283 -1.03 7.21 -18.99
C SER A 283 -0.31 6.54 -17.82
N TYR A 284 -0.96 5.57 -17.20
CA TYR A 284 -0.40 4.81 -16.08
C TYR A 284 -0.70 3.33 -16.22
N THR A 285 0.10 2.49 -15.56
CA THR A 285 -0.18 1.07 -15.39
C THR A 285 -0.94 0.87 -14.08
N ALA A 286 -1.96 0.02 -14.10
CA ALA A 286 -2.82 -0.26 -12.96
C ALA A 286 -3.37 -1.69 -12.94
N TYR A 287 -3.75 -2.13 -11.73
CA TYR A 287 -4.46 -3.38 -11.50
C TYR A 287 -5.97 -3.12 -11.41
N GLU A 288 -6.78 -4.01 -11.98
CA GLU A 288 -8.23 -3.95 -11.88
C GLU A 288 -8.89 -5.32 -11.98
N GLN A 289 -10.16 -5.42 -11.54
CA GLN A 289 -11.01 -6.59 -11.73
C GLN A 289 -12.21 -6.14 -12.57
N ARG A 290 -12.26 -6.54 -13.84
CA ARG A 290 -13.23 -5.99 -14.81
C ARG A 290 -14.04 -7.05 -15.55
N GLY A 291 -15.24 -6.66 -15.96
CA GLY A 291 -16.15 -7.50 -16.76
C GLY A 291 -15.48 -8.05 -18.02
N ASP A 292 -15.95 -9.23 -18.45
CA ASP A 292 -15.49 -9.97 -19.63
C ASP A 292 -14.01 -10.37 -19.67
N HIS A 293 -13.24 -10.07 -18.62
CA HIS A 293 -11.81 -10.41 -18.54
C HIS A 293 -11.41 -11.05 -17.20
N GLY A 294 -11.79 -10.45 -16.07
CA GLY A 294 -11.27 -10.85 -14.76
C GLY A 294 -10.19 -9.90 -14.25
N THR A 295 -9.22 -10.43 -13.50
CA THR A 295 -8.11 -9.64 -12.97
C THR A 295 -7.18 -9.23 -14.09
N ASP A 296 -6.87 -7.95 -14.20
CA ASP A 296 -6.07 -7.39 -15.29
C ASP A 296 -5.00 -6.43 -14.75
N HIS A 297 -3.92 -6.29 -15.50
CA HIS A 297 -2.81 -5.39 -15.21
C HIS A 297 -2.41 -4.71 -16.52
N ARG A 298 -2.87 -3.47 -16.71
CA ARG A 298 -2.79 -2.81 -18.03
C ARG A 298 -2.60 -1.31 -17.94
N THR A 299 -2.29 -0.73 -19.09
CA THR A 299 -2.22 0.73 -19.27
C THR A 299 -3.61 1.35 -19.33
N LEU A 300 -3.83 2.42 -18.56
CA LEU A 300 -5.08 3.15 -18.42
C LEU A 300 -4.86 4.68 -18.51
N THR A 301 -5.96 5.39 -18.73
CA THR A 301 -6.04 6.85 -18.74
C THR A 301 -7.19 7.39 -17.89
N TYR A 302 -7.83 6.58 -17.03
CA TYR A 302 -8.93 7.05 -16.20
C TYR A 302 -8.48 8.20 -15.28
N GLY A 303 -9.35 9.19 -15.09
CA GLY A 303 -9.06 10.40 -14.33
C GLY A 303 -8.08 11.37 -14.99
N LEU A 304 -7.44 11.01 -16.11
CA LEU A 304 -6.50 11.88 -16.83
C LEU A 304 -7.21 12.78 -17.85
N PRO A 305 -6.60 13.90 -18.26
CA PRO A 305 -7.08 14.68 -19.40
C PRO A 305 -7.23 13.81 -20.66
N GLY A 306 -8.43 13.82 -21.25
CA GLY A 306 -8.77 12.99 -22.42
C GLY A 306 -9.17 11.54 -22.09
N GLY A 307 -9.11 11.14 -20.83
CA GLY A 307 -9.73 9.91 -20.32
C GLY A 307 -11.10 10.15 -19.72
N ASP A 308 -11.60 9.14 -19.01
CA ASP A 308 -12.84 9.19 -18.25
C ASP A 308 -12.67 10.10 -17.02
N ALA A 309 -13.47 11.16 -16.90
CA ALA A 309 -13.28 12.20 -15.89
C ALA A 309 -13.98 11.88 -14.57
N GLU A 310 -14.85 10.87 -14.54
CA GLU A 310 -15.64 10.45 -13.39
C GLU A 310 -14.74 9.82 -12.32
N PHE A 311 -13.65 9.17 -12.74
CA PHE A 311 -12.65 8.62 -11.84
C PHE A 311 -11.90 9.70 -11.07
N LYS A 312 -12.02 9.68 -9.75
CA LYS A 312 -11.29 10.59 -8.84
C LYS A 312 -10.19 9.86 -8.08
N PRO A 313 -9.03 10.50 -7.80
CA PRO A 313 -7.95 9.90 -7.06
C PRO A 313 -8.22 9.83 -5.55
N TYR A 314 -7.92 8.68 -4.95
CA TYR A 314 -8.00 8.45 -3.51
C TYR A 314 -6.76 7.72 -3.01
N ARG A 315 -6.32 8.05 -1.80
CA ARG A 315 -5.22 7.38 -1.10
C ARG A 315 -5.77 6.56 0.06
N PRO A 316 -5.43 5.27 0.17
CA PRO A 316 -5.71 4.49 1.36
C PRO A 316 -5.06 5.10 2.61
N VAL A 317 -5.83 5.34 3.67
CA VAL A 317 -5.32 6.03 4.88
C VAL A 317 -4.33 5.18 5.67
N LYS A 318 -4.38 3.86 5.48
CA LYS A 318 -3.49 2.87 6.10
C LYS A 318 -2.00 3.05 5.74
N PHE A 319 -1.68 3.80 4.68
CA PHE A 319 -0.29 4.08 4.31
C PHE A 319 0.38 5.17 5.17
N GLY A 320 -0.40 5.96 5.90
CA GLY A 320 0.14 6.97 6.83
C GLY A 320 0.73 8.23 6.19
N ASP A 321 0.68 8.36 4.86
CA ASP A 321 1.19 9.51 4.07
C ASP A 321 0.09 10.24 3.30
#